data_AF-A0A812IPC6-F1
#
_entry.id   AF-A0A812IPC6-F1
#
_cell.length_a   1.000
_cell.length_b   1.000
_cell.length_c   1.000
_cell.angle_alpha   90.00
_cell.angle_beta   90.00
_cell.angle_gamma   90.00
#
_symmetry.space_group_name_H-M   'P 1'
#
loop_
_entity.id
_entity.type
_entity.pdbx_description
1 polymer ?
#
loop_
_entity_poly.entity_id
_entity_poly.type
_entity_poly.pdbx_seq_one_letter_code
_entity_poly.pdbx_strand_id
1 'polypeptide(L)'
;MATCVGVMRHGFCFRRSESILDFSAKLTDGARDPEAFDADGCKNAAERKYFECRWWCMKLAGARKTHFSESDARRIVVANLRDLLERCCDVDASVRKAAHHIVTNYVRGGLPWVQQVIAEAMLGRMENLWVDEISQAALAQLWRCSSHLGDVVRALDRPQRQRWVSLLVRVLLSRQSCLDPKILISDLKGFHQVFQQRQAGRCSEASSMLKHA
;
A
#
# COMPACT_ATOMS: atom_id res chain seq x y z
N MET A 1 22.46 4.24 15.02
CA MET A 1 22.03 3.05 14.25
C MET A 1 21.74 1.81 15.11
N ALA A 2 22.62 1.38 16.03
CA ALA A 2 22.46 0.12 16.79
C ALA A 2 21.15 0.01 17.60
N THR A 3 20.64 1.12 18.13
CA THR A 3 19.42 1.17 18.97
C THR A 3 18.11 1.10 18.21
N CYS A 4 18.06 1.48 16.92
CA CYS A 4 16.86 1.37 16.08
C CYS A 4 16.72 -0.05 15.52
N VAL A 5 17.82 -0.77 15.28
CA VAL A 5 17.81 -2.17 14.85
C VAL A 5 17.12 -3.07 15.89
N GLY A 6 17.31 -2.80 17.18
CA GLY A 6 16.64 -3.54 18.26
C GLY A 6 15.11 -3.43 18.18
N VAL A 7 14.56 -2.22 17.97
CA VAL A 7 13.10 -1.99 17.88
C VAL A 7 12.54 -2.53 16.57
N MET A 8 13.26 -2.34 15.46
CA MET A 8 12.88 -2.86 14.16
C MET A 8 12.81 -4.40 14.12
N ARG A 9 13.73 -5.08 14.82
CA ARG A 9 13.77 -6.56 14.90
C ARG A 9 12.59 -7.18 15.63
N HIS A 10 11.93 -6.44 16.52
CA HIS A 10 10.79 -6.96 17.28
C HIS A 10 9.43 -6.68 16.60
N GLY A 11 9.40 -5.94 15.49
CA GLY A 11 8.20 -5.86 14.64
C GLY A 11 7.06 -4.96 15.12
N PHE A 12 7.25 -4.16 16.17
CA PHE A 12 6.14 -3.49 16.88
C PHE A 12 5.91 -2.01 16.52
N CYS A 13 6.44 -1.52 15.40
CA CYS A 13 6.46 -0.08 15.16
C CYS A 13 5.06 0.51 14.92
N PHE A 14 4.04 -0.27 14.55
CA PHE A 14 2.70 0.25 14.23
C PHE A 14 1.59 -0.22 15.19
N ARG A 15 1.93 -0.67 16.41
CA ARG A 15 0.93 -1.19 17.37
C ARG A 15 0.04 -0.14 18.06
N ARG A 16 0.44 1.12 18.12
CA ARG A 16 -0.31 2.16 18.84
C ARG A 16 -0.99 3.12 17.86
N SER A 17 -2.28 3.32 18.00
CA SER A 17 -3.10 4.13 17.08
C SER A 17 -2.66 5.59 17.01
N GLU A 18 -2.38 6.23 18.14
CA GLU A 18 -1.82 7.60 18.20
C GLU A 18 -0.52 7.71 17.38
N SER A 19 0.34 6.70 17.48
CA SER A 19 1.63 6.70 16.80
C SER A 19 1.54 6.55 15.28
N ILE A 20 0.42 6.04 14.76
CA ILE A 20 0.12 5.95 13.32
C ILE A 20 -0.32 7.33 12.81
N LEU A 21 -1.19 8.02 13.56
CA LEU A 21 -1.67 9.34 13.21
C LEU A 21 -0.51 10.33 13.15
N ASP A 22 0.33 10.35 14.18
CA ASP A 22 1.51 11.24 14.24
C ASP A 22 2.49 10.96 13.10
N PHE A 23 2.75 9.67 12.82
CA PHE A 23 3.65 9.30 11.74
C PHE A 23 3.10 9.68 10.37
N SER A 24 1.81 9.45 10.13
CA SER A 24 1.14 9.83 8.88
C SER A 24 1.14 11.33 8.65
N ALA A 25 0.93 12.14 9.70
CA ALA A 25 0.99 13.60 9.60
C ALA A 25 2.39 14.05 9.18
N LYS A 26 3.42 13.57 9.90
CA LYS A 26 4.82 13.89 9.62
C LYS A 26 5.28 13.43 8.23
N LEU A 27 4.76 12.32 7.70
CA LEU A 27 5.07 11.91 6.32
C LEU A 27 4.52 12.85 5.26
N THR A 28 3.37 13.46 5.52
CA THR A 28 2.78 14.45 4.62
C THR A 28 3.67 15.69 4.55
N ASP A 29 4.27 16.08 5.68
CA ASP A 29 5.18 17.23 5.76
C ASP A 29 6.57 16.91 5.17
N GLY A 30 7.12 15.73 5.44
CA GLY A 30 8.44 15.30 4.98
C GLY A 30 8.53 14.94 3.48
N ALA A 31 7.40 14.78 2.80
CA ALA A 31 7.36 14.65 1.34
C ALA A 31 7.87 15.91 0.60
N ARG A 32 8.03 17.05 1.30
CA ARG A 32 8.56 18.30 0.73
C ARG A 32 10.09 18.38 0.70
N ASP A 33 10.79 17.63 1.54
CA ASP A 33 12.25 17.51 1.50
C ASP A 33 12.74 16.27 2.28
N PRO A 34 13.25 15.21 1.60
CA PRO A 34 13.73 13.99 2.25
C PRO A 34 15.02 14.16 3.05
N GLU A 35 15.79 15.23 2.84
CA GLU A 35 17.06 15.51 3.50
C GLU A 35 16.95 16.61 4.57
N ALA A 36 15.98 17.53 4.45
CA ALA A 36 15.73 18.56 5.46
C ALA A 36 14.80 18.12 6.61
N PHE A 37 14.35 16.86 6.64
CA PHE A 37 13.50 16.39 7.73
C PHE A 37 14.31 16.08 8.98
N ASP A 38 14.72 17.14 9.67
CA ASP A 38 15.28 17.05 11.00
C ASP A 38 14.19 16.54 11.95
N ALA A 39 14.55 15.66 12.87
CA ALA A 39 13.61 14.99 13.76
C ALA A 39 13.07 15.92 14.87
N ASP A 40 13.06 17.23 14.62
CA ASP A 40 12.80 18.34 15.54
C ASP A 40 11.32 18.43 15.96
N GLY A 41 10.41 17.80 15.20
CA GLY A 41 9.00 17.68 15.56
C GLY A 41 8.66 16.57 16.58
N CYS A 42 9.63 15.96 17.25
CA CYS A 42 9.39 14.91 18.26
C CYS A 42 9.43 15.49 19.67
N LYS A 43 8.41 15.22 20.49
CA LYS A 43 8.29 15.82 21.84
C LYS A 43 9.32 15.25 22.82
N ASN A 44 9.81 14.03 22.55
CA ASN A 44 10.80 13.35 23.38
C ASN A 44 11.65 12.34 22.56
N ALA A 45 12.72 11.84 23.19
CA ALA A 45 13.64 10.88 22.57
C ALA A 45 12.99 9.55 22.17
N ALA A 46 11.95 9.10 22.88
CA ALA A 46 11.26 7.86 22.57
C ALA A 46 10.43 7.99 21.28
N GLU A 47 9.68 9.09 21.13
CA GLU A 47 8.94 9.40 19.90
C GLU A 47 9.86 9.51 18.69
N ARG A 48 11.01 10.21 18.84
CA ARG A 48 12.04 10.31 17.80
C ARG A 48 12.52 8.93 17.37
N LYS A 49 12.83 8.05 18.33
CA LYS A 49 13.26 6.68 18.05
C LYS A 49 12.22 5.87 17.28
N TYR A 50 10.94 5.94 17.65
CA TYR A 50 9.88 5.22 16.95
C TYR A 50 9.65 5.76 15.54
N PHE A 51 9.70 7.09 15.36
CA PHE A 51 9.62 7.71 14.05
C PHE A 51 10.74 7.23 13.14
N GLU A 52 12.00 7.30 13.61
CA GLU A 52 13.17 6.82 12.88
C GLU A 52 13.02 5.34 12.50
N CYS A 53 12.56 4.50 13.42
CA CYS A 53 12.35 3.07 13.13
C CYS A 53 11.34 2.84 11.99
N ARG A 54 10.22 3.57 11.98
CA ARG A 54 9.20 3.46 10.91
C ARG A 54 9.73 3.97 9.58
N TRP A 55 10.45 5.10 9.61
CA TRP A 55 11.08 5.68 8.42
C TRP A 55 12.10 4.72 7.81
N TRP A 56 13.00 4.17 8.63
CA TRP A 56 13.99 3.19 8.19
C TRP A 56 13.35 1.89 7.69
N CYS A 57 12.29 1.41 8.32
CA CYS A 57 11.53 0.25 7.85
C CYS A 57 10.97 0.49 6.43
N MET A 58 10.44 1.68 6.16
CA MET A 58 9.95 2.04 4.84
C MET A 58 11.08 2.20 3.81
N LYS A 59 12.22 2.78 4.21
CA LYS A 59 13.41 2.84 3.34
C LYS A 59 13.93 1.44 3.00
N LEU A 60 13.98 0.53 3.98
CA LEU A 60 14.35 -0.87 3.79
C LEU A 60 13.39 -1.60 2.83
N ALA A 61 12.11 -1.23 2.84
CA ALA A 61 11.10 -1.80 1.95
C ALA A 61 11.33 -1.44 0.47
N GLY A 62 12.03 -0.33 0.17
CA GLY A 62 12.27 0.12 -1.21
C GLY A 62 13.73 0.10 -1.67
N ALA A 63 14.71 0.04 -0.77
CA ALA A 63 16.12 0.16 -1.11
C ALA A 63 16.79 -1.20 -1.37
N ARG A 64 17.39 -1.36 -2.56
CA ARG A 64 18.33 -2.46 -2.87
C ARG A 64 19.73 -2.27 -2.26
N LYS A 65 20.01 -1.09 -1.67
CA LYS A 65 21.34 -0.67 -1.21
C LYS A 65 21.42 -0.48 0.30
N THR A 66 20.82 -1.38 1.07
CA THR A 66 21.03 -1.39 2.52
C THR A 66 22.13 -2.39 2.85
N HIS A 67 22.91 -2.14 3.90
CA HIS A 67 23.92 -3.11 4.38
C HIS A 67 23.28 -4.37 5.02
N PHE A 68 21.95 -4.49 5.00
CA PHE A 68 21.23 -5.65 5.49
C PHE A 68 21.10 -6.72 4.40
N SER A 69 21.16 -7.99 4.83
CA SER A 69 20.77 -9.10 3.97
C SER A 69 19.30 -8.98 3.55
N GLU A 70 18.94 -9.48 2.37
CA GLU A 70 17.53 -9.47 1.93
C GLU A 70 16.63 -10.23 2.91
N SER A 71 17.11 -11.35 3.47
CA SER A 71 16.38 -12.11 4.50
C SER A 71 16.10 -11.30 5.76
N ASP A 72 17.06 -10.50 6.23
CA ASP A 72 16.86 -9.66 7.41
C ASP A 72 15.93 -8.48 7.12
N ALA A 73 16.13 -7.82 5.96
CA ALA A 73 15.25 -6.74 5.52
C ALA A 73 13.81 -7.24 5.39
N ARG A 74 13.61 -8.41 4.77
CA ARG A 74 12.29 -9.04 4.63
C ARG A 74 11.68 -9.36 5.99
N ARG A 75 12.42 -9.99 6.91
CA ARG A 75 11.92 -10.30 8.25
C ARG A 75 11.44 -9.05 9.00
N ILE A 76 12.24 -7.99 9.00
CA ILE A 76 11.94 -6.73 9.68
C ILE A 76 10.72 -6.06 9.04
N VAL A 77 10.74 -5.86 7.73
CA VAL A 77 9.71 -5.11 7.02
C VAL A 77 8.39 -5.86 7.03
N VAL A 78 8.37 -7.17 6.80
CA VAL A 78 7.12 -7.95 6.77
C VAL A 78 6.41 -7.90 8.12
N ALA A 79 7.14 -8.00 9.24
CA ALA A 79 6.54 -7.91 10.56
C ALA A 79 5.87 -6.54 10.78
N ASN A 80 6.59 -5.45 10.53
CA ASN A 80 6.04 -4.10 10.73
C ASN A 80 4.93 -3.76 9.71
N LEU A 81 5.05 -4.25 8.48
CA LEU A 81 4.04 -4.05 7.45
C LEU A 81 2.75 -4.78 7.77
N ARG A 82 2.80 -5.99 8.35
CA ARG A 82 1.60 -6.69 8.83
C ARG A 82 0.88 -5.91 9.92
N ASP A 83 1.61 -5.43 10.92
CA ASP A 83 1.06 -4.57 11.97
C ASP A 83 0.39 -3.31 11.37
N LEU A 84 1.02 -2.68 10.37
CA LEU A 84 0.42 -1.53 9.68
C LEU A 84 -0.83 -1.91 8.89
N LEU A 85 -0.78 -3.03 8.15
CA LEU A 85 -1.89 -3.49 7.33
C LEU A 85 -3.11 -3.77 8.20
N GLU A 86 -2.96 -4.43 9.35
CA GLU A 86 -4.06 -4.64 10.32
C GLU A 86 -4.83 -3.35 10.62
N ARG A 87 -4.12 -2.23 10.74
CA ARG A 87 -4.67 -0.90 11.06
C ARG A 87 -5.49 -0.28 9.94
N CYS A 88 -5.38 -0.79 8.72
CA CYS A 88 -6.32 -0.44 7.65
C CYS A 88 -7.76 -0.88 7.94
N CYS A 89 -7.99 -1.80 8.91
CA CYS A 89 -9.32 -2.19 9.39
C CYS A 89 -9.57 -1.80 10.86
N ASP A 90 -8.82 -0.84 11.40
CA ASP A 90 -9.08 -0.31 12.75
C ASP A 90 -10.53 0.19 12.88
N VAL A 91 -11.12 0.22 14.08
CA VAL A 91 -12.49 0.73 14.28
C VAL A 91 -12.52 2.26 14.10
N ASP A 92 -11.42 2.94 14.41
CA ASP A 92 -11.25 4.37 14.22
C ASP A 92 -10.98 4.71 12.74
N ALA A 93 -11.86 5.52 12.14
CA ALA A 93 -11.77 5.94 10.75
C ALA A 93 -10.53 6.79 10.44
N SER A 94 -10.07 7.60 11.40
CA SER A 94 -8.87 8.42 11.28
C SER A 94 -7.62 7.54 11.24
N VAL A 95 -7.57 6.54 12.11
CA VAL A 95 -6.47 5.55 12.14
C VAL A 95 -6.45 4.74 10.85
N ARG A 96 -7.59 4.24 10.38
CA ARG A 96 -7.69 3.56 9.07
C ARG A 96 -7.17 4.43 7.94
N LYS A 97 -7.58 5.70 7.90
CA LYS A 97 -7.17 6.65 6.85
C LYS A 97 -5.66 6.88 6.88
N ALA A 98 -5.08 7.11 8.06
CA ALA A 98 -3.65 7.28 8.24
C ALA A 98 -2.86 6.01 7.86
N ALA A 99 -3.33 4.83 8.25
CA ALA A 99 -2.72 3.56 7.89
C ALA A 99 -2.67 3.38 6.36
N HIS A 100 -3.79 3.59 5.66
CA HIS A 100 -3.81 3.54 4.19
C HIS A 100 -2.86 4.56 3.56
N HIS A 101 -2.76 5.78 4.10
CA HIS A 101 -1.82 6.78 3.61
C HIS A 101 -0.36 6.33 3.73
N ILE A 102 0.01 5.73 4.88
CA ILE A 102 1.36 5.17 5.06
C ILE A 102 1.59 4.02 4.10
N VAL A 103 0.61 3.13 3.90
CA VAL A 103 0.71 2.01 2.94
C VAL A 103 1.06 2.51 1.54
N THR A 104 0.44 3.60 1.05
CA THR A 104 0.77 4.18 -0.27
C THR A 104 2.27 4.42 -0.46
N ASN A 105 2.99 4.82 0.60
CA ASN A 105 4.43 5.04 0.54
C ASN A 105 5.23 3.74 0.42
N TYR A 106 4.76 2.64 1.04
CA TYR A 106 5.33 1.31 0.81
C TYR A 106 5.07 0.83 -0.63
N VAL A 107 3.93 1.20 -1.23
CA VAL A 107 3.58 0.76 -2.58
C VAL A 107 4.43 1.42 -3.66
N ARG A 108 4.56 2.75 -3.60
CA ARG A 108 5.14 3.61 -4.66
C ARG A 108 6.66 3.49 -4.85
N GLY A 109 7.32 2.66 -4.06
CA GLY A 109 8.76 2.36 -4.20
C GLY A 109 9.16 1.01 -3.63
N GLY A 110 8.21 0.17 -3.23
CA GLY A 110 8.46 -1.10 -2.57
C GLY A 110 9.05 -2.16 -3.50
N LEU A 111 9.89 -3.03 -2.94
CA LEU A 111 10.39 -4.22 -3.62
C LEU A 111 9.22 -5.17 -3.98
N PRO A 112 9.39 -6.05 -4.99
CA PRO A 112 8.31 -6.94 -5.45
C PRO A 112 7.66 -7.76 -4.34
N TRP A 113 8.44 -8.27 -3.38
CA TRP A 113 7.90 -9.04 -2.25
C TRP A 113 7.10 -8.18 -1.27
N VAL A 114 7.40 -6.87 -1.14
CA VAL A 114 6.60 -5.93 -0.35
C VAL A 114 5.25 -5.72 -1.01
N GLN A 115 5.27 -5.46 -2.33
CA GLN A 115 4.06 -5.26 -3.12
C GLN A 115 3.14 -6.49 -3.07
N GLN A 116 3.72 -7.70 -3.06
CA GLN A 116 2.96 -8.94 -2.88
C GLN A 116 2.28 -9.06 -1.51
N VAL A 117 2.98 -8.73 -0.43
CA VAL A 117 2.37 -8.75 0.91
C VAL A 117 1.20 -7.77 1.02
N ILE A 118 1.33 -6.59 0.40
CA ILE A 118 0.25 -5.60 0.35
C ILE A 118 -0.91 -6.11 -0.50
N ALA A 119 -0.62 -6.68 -1.68
CA ALA A 119 -1.64 -7.23 -2.57
C ALA A 119 -2.52 -8.27 -1.87
N GLU A 120 -1.91 -9.26 -1.24
CA GLU A 120 -2.64 -10.34 -0.57
C GLU A 120 -3.51 -9.79 0.57
N ALA A 121 -2.98 -8.87 1.37
CA ALA A 121 -3.71 -8.26 2.46
C ALA A 121 -4.89 -7.39 1.98
N MET A 122 -4.73 -6.64 0.88
CA MET A 122 -5.81 -5.83 0.32
C MET A 122 -6.91 -6.70 -0.31
N LEU A 123 -6.54 -7.78 -1.00
CA LEU A 123 -7.49 -8.75 -1.54
C LEU A 123 -8.30 -9.43 -0.45
N GLY A 124 -7.64 -9.98 0.57
CA GLY A 124 -8.34 -10.60 1.71
C GLY A 124 -9.27 -9.62 2.44
N ARG A 125 -8.91 -8.33 2.53
CA ARG A 125 -9.80 -7.31 3.10
C ARG A 125 -11.01 -7.05 2.22
N MET A 126 -10.83 -6.96 0.90
CA MET A 126 -11.96 -6.77 0.00
C MET A 126 -12.98 -7.91 0.09
N GLU A 127 -12.52 -9.14 0.35
CA GLU A 127 -13.40 -10.27 0.60
C GLU A 127 -14.12 -10.19 1.94
N ASN A 128 -13.42 -9.82 3.01
CA ASN A 128 -14.03 -9.74 4.34
C ASN A 128 -15.01 -8.56 4.48
N LEU A 129 -14.80 -7.49 3.71
CA LEU A 129 -15.73 -6.36 3.63
C LEU A 129 -16.98 -6.68 2.81
N TRP A 130 -17.00 -7.82 2.12
CA TRP A 130 -18.14 -8.26 1.35
C TRP A 130 -19.22 -8.84 2.27
N VAL A 131 -20.38 -8.19 2.28
CA VAL A 131 -21.63 -8.65 2.87
C VAL A 131 -22.77 -8.34 1.89
N ASP A 132 -23.89 -9.05 1.97
CA ASP A 132 -24.99 -8.95 0.99
C ASP A 132 -25.53 -7.52 0.83
N GLU A 133 -25.43 -6.68 1.88
CA GLU A 133 -25.71 -5.25 1.83
C GLU A 133 -24.48 -4.40 2.21
N ILE A 134 -23.76 -3.92 1.20
CA ILE A 134 -22.55 -3.10 1.41
C ILE A 134 -22.92 -1.68 1.83
N SER A 135 -22.63 -1.36 3.10
CA SER A 135 -22.71 0.01 3.63
C SER A 135 -21.80 0.98 2.85
N GLN A 136 -22.14 2.27 2.85
CA GLN A 136 -21.34 3.30 2.16
C GLN A 136 -19.91 3.40 2.72
N ALA A 137 -19.74 3.16 4.03
CA ALA A 137 -18.42 3.09 4.67
C ALA A 137 -17.61 1.86 4.19
N ALA A 138 -18.23 0.69 4.07
CA ALA A 138 -17.58 -0.50 3.54
C ALA A 138 -17.18 -0.32 2.07
N LEU A 139 -18.02 0.32 1.26
CA LEU A 139 -17.69 0.67 -0.13
C LEU A 139 -16.46 1.60 -0.21
N ALA A 140 -16.39 2.61 0.65
CA ALA A 140 -15.23 3.49 0.69
C ALA A 140 -13.94 2.74 1.04
N GLN A 141 -14.01 1.72 1.91
CA GLN A 141 -12.86 0.86 2.22
C GLN A 141 -12.49 -0.06 1.05
N LEU A 142 -13.48 -0.64 0.35
CA LEU A 142 -13.26 -1.43 -0.85
C LEU A 142 -12.51 -0.62 -1.92
N TRP A 143 -12.93 0.62 -2.17
CA TRP A 143 -12.26 1.50 -3.13
C TRP A 143 -10.83 1.84 -2.70
N ARG A 144 -10.58 2.07 -1.42
CA ARG A 144 -9.22 2.29 -0.91
C ARG A 144 -8.33 1.06 -1.12
N CYS A 145 -8.82 -0.14 -0.81
CA CYS A 145 -8.09 -1.37 -1.04
C CYS A 145 -7.80 -1.58 -2.54
N SER A 146 -8.80 -1.35 -3.39
CA SER A 146 -8.67 -1.43 -4.85
C SER A 146 -7.66 -0.43 -5.41
N SER A 147 -7.59 0.78 -4.85
CA SER A 147 -6.59 1.79 -5.24
C SER A 147 -5.16 1.29 -5.02
N HIS A 148 -4.87 0.71 -3.84
CA HIS A 148 -3.57 0.10 -3.57
C HIS A 148 -3.25 -1.06 -4.53
N LEU A 149 -4.24 -1.88 -4.89
CA LEU A 149 -4.09 -2.95 -5.88
C LEU A 149 -3.76 -2.40 -7.28
N GLY A 150 -4.31 -1.24 -7.64
CA GLY A 150 -3.93 -0.52 -8.86
C GLY A 150 -2.46 -0.11 -8.88
N ASP A 151 -1.96 0.39 -7.75
CA ASP A 151 -0.55 0.77 -7.60
C ASP A 151 0.40 -0.43 -7.69
N VAL A 152 -0.02 -1.63 -7.25
CA VAL A 152 0.78 -2.88 -7.35
C VAL A 152 0.41 -3.80 -8.52
N VAL A 153 -0.41 -3.38 -9.48
CA VAL A 153 -0.98 -4.29 -10.50
C VAL A 153 0.05 -5.14 -11.25
N ARG A 154 1.28 -4.62 -11.41
CA ARG A 154 2.40 -5.32 -12.05
C ARG A 154 2.98 -6.47 -11.20
N ALA A 155 2.89 -6.38 -9.88
CA ALA A 155 3.36 -7.40 -8.95
C ALA A 155 2.30 -8.48 -8.66
N LEU A 156 1.04 -8.22 -9.01
CA LEU A 156 -0.02 -9.21 -8.89
C LEU A 156 0.27 -10.40 -9.81
N ASP A 157 0.09 -11.60 -9.29
CA ASP A 157 0.05 -12.79 -10.13
C ASP A 157 -1.32 -12.91 -10.85
N ARG A 158 -1.44 -13.91 -11.72
CA ARG A 158 -2.69 -14.13 -12.46
C ARG A 158 -3.86 -14.46 -11.53
N PRO A 159 -3.76 -15.41 -10.57
CA PRO A 159 -4.82 -15.65 -9.59
C PRO A 159 -5.29 -14.40 -8.85
N GLN A 160 -4.37 -13.56 -8.37
CA GLN A 160 -4.69 -12.33 -7.65
C GLN A 160 -5.40 -11.31 -8.52
N ARG A 161 -5.00 -11.14 -9.79
CA ARG A 161 -5.73 -10.29 -10.74
C ARG A 161 -7.16 -10.79 -10.97
N GLN A 162 -7.34 -12.10 -11.13
CA GLN A 162 -8.67 -12.70 -11.31
C GLN A 162 -9.55 -12.50 -10.08
N ARG A 163 -9.00 -12.73 -8.89
CA ARG A 163 -9.66 -12.48 -7.59
C ARG A 163 -10.09 -11.02 -7.47
N TRP A 164 -9.19 -10.09 -7.78
CA TRP A 164 -9.50 -8.66 -7.75
C TRP A 164 -10.65 -8.30 -8.70
N VAL A 165 -10.56 -8.70 -9.97
CA VAL A 165 -11.59 -8.41 -10.98
C VAL A 165 -12.93 -9.03 -10.57
N SER A 166 -12.93 -10.27 -10.06
CA SER A 166 -14.15 -10.92 -9.57
C SER A 166 -14.79 -10.13 -8.43
N LEU A 167 -14.00 -9.59 -7.50
CA LEU A 167 -14.52 -8.77 -6.40
C LEU A 167 -15.09 -7.45 -6.90
N LEU A 168 -14.40 -6.79 -7.85
CA LEU A 168 -14.91 -5.58 -8.47
C LEU A 168 -16.25 -5.83 -9.16
N VAL A 169 -16.34 -6.84 -10.02
CA VAL A 169 -17.60 -7.20 -10.72
C VAL A 169 -18.73 -7.47 -9.73
N ARG A 170 -18.46 -8.17 -8.63
CA ARG A 170 -19.46 -8.37 -7.57
C ARG A 170 -19.96 -7.03 -7.01
N VAL A 171 -19.06 -6.11 -6.64
CA VAL A 171 -19.43 -4.74 -6.18
C VAL A 171 -20.30 -4.02 -7.19
N LEU A 172 -20.02 -4.19 -8.49
CA LEU A 172 -20.81 -3.58 -9.55
C LEU A 172 -22.24 -4.14 -9.61
N LEU A 173 -22.37 -5.45 -9.51
CA LEU A 173 -23.65 -6.14 -9.61
C LEU A 173 -24.54 -5.89 -8.38
N SER A 174 -23.99 -5.86 -7.17
CA SER A 174 -24.77 -5.52 -5.96
C SER A 174 -25.28 -4.08 -5.96
N ARG A 175 -24.67 -3.22 -6.77
CA ARG A 175 -25.00 -1.79 -6.91
C ARG A 175 -25.84 -1.46 -8.14
N GLN A 176 -26.22 -2.44 -8.97
CA GLN A 176 -27.14 -2.21 -10.10
C GLN A 176 -28.51 -1.63 -9.66
N SER A 177 -28.82 -1.68 -8.38
CA SER A 177 -29.99 -1.05 -7.78
C SER A 177 -29.81 0.44 -7.39
N CYS A 178 -28.59 1.01 -7.40
CA CYS A 178 -28.33 2.32 -6.77
C CYS A 178 -27.10 3.15 -7.26
N LEU A 179 -26.38 2.77 -8.31
CA LEU A 179 -25.32 3.62 -8.92
C LEU A 179 -25.66 4.04 -10.35
N ASP A 180 -25.34 5.29 -10.73
CA ASP A 180 -25.39 5.75 -12.13
C ASP A 180 -24.37 4.95 -12.95
N PRO A 181 -24.81 4.16 -13.95
CA PRO A 181 -23.93 3.37 -14.82
C PRO A 181 -22.81 4.16 -15.48
N LYS A 182 -22.94 5.49 -15.63
CA LYS A 182 -21.94 6.35 -16.27
C LYS A 182 -20.65 6.49 -15.47
N ILE A 183 -20.74 6.62 -14.14
CA ILE A 183 -19.57 6.70 -13.25
C ILE A 183 -18.81 5.36 -13.30
N LEU A 184 -19.57 4.27 -13.29
CA LEU A 184 -19.07 2.90 -13.35
C LEU A 184 -18.28 2.59 -14.62
N ILE A 185 -18.83 3.00 -15.76
CA ILE A 185 -18.20 2.83 -17.06
C ILE A 185 -16.96 3.71 -17.17
N SER A 186 -16.94 4.89 -16.54
CA SER A 186 -15.76 5.76 -16.50
C SER A 186 -14.61 5.12 -15.71
N ASP A 187 -14.89 4.55 -14.54
CA ASP A 187 -13.87 3.90 -13.70
C ASP A 187 -13.32 2.62 -14.36
N LEU A 188 -14.19 1.82 -14.98
CA LEU A 188 -13.78 0.65 -15.77
C LEU A 188 -13.01 1.02 -17.04
N LYS A 189 -13.39 2.11 -17.72
CA LYS A 189 -12.66 2.64 -18.88
C LYS A 189 -11.28 3.14 -18.48
N GLY A 190 -11.16 3.87 -17.36
CA GLY A 190 -9.88 4.27 -16.81
C GLY A 190 -8.98 3.07 -16.54
N PHE A 191 -9.54 2.02 -15.93
CA PHE A 191 -8.84 0.75 -15.69
C PHE A 191 -8.38 0.07 -16.99
N HIS A 192 -9.25 0.00 -18.00
CA HIS A 192 -8.94 -0.57 -19.31
C HIS A 192 -7.88 0.25 -20.07
N GLN A 193 -7.92 1.57 -19.97
CA GLN A 193 -7.00 2.48 -20.66
C GLN A 193 -5.58 2.41 -20.08
N VAL A 194 -5.44 2.30 -18.75
CA VAL A 194 -4.16 2.01 -18.10
C VAL A 194 -3.62 0.63 -18.50
N PHE A 195 -4.50 -0.35 -18.70
CA PHE A 195 -4.11 -1.69 -19.16
C PHE A 195 -3.64 -1.69 -20.63
N GLN A 196 -4.34 -0.98 -21.52
CA GLN A 196 -4.00 -0.88 -22.94
C GLN A 196 -2.71 -0.09 -23.21
N GLN A 197 -2.53 1.07 -22.57
CA GLN A 197 -1.32 1.90 -22.76
C GLN A 197 -0.01 1.15 -22.39
N ARG A 198 -0.09 0.17 -21.49
CA ARG A 198 1.06 -0.67 -21.07
C ARG A 198 1.25 -1.95 -21.86
N GLN A 199 0.26 -2.39 -22.65
CA GLN A 199 0.49 -3.40 -23.69
C GLN A 199 1.14 -2.76 -24.92
N ALA A 200 0.70 -1.58 -25.31
CA ALA A 200 1.27 -0.84 -26.44
C ALA A 200 2.77 -0.54 -26.24
N GLY A 201 3.19 -0.12 -25.03
CA GLY A 201 4.61 0.12 -24.73
C GLY A 201 5.50 -1.13 -24.75
N ARG A 202 4.96 -2.30 -24.41
CA ARG A 202 5.70 -3.58 -24.48
C ARG A 202 5.80 -4.13 -25.91
N CYS A 203 4.77 -3.91 -26.73
CA CYS A 203 4.85 -4.23 -28.17
C CYS A 203 5.81 -3.28 -28.91
N SER A 204 5.93 -2.01 -28.51
CA SER A 204 6.88 -1.08 -29.13
C SER A 204 8.34 -1.39 -28.76
N GLU A 205 8.62 -1.79 -27.52
CA GLU A 205 9.96 -2.26 -27.10
C GLU A 205 10.34 -3.59 -27.77
N ALA A 206 9.41 -4.54 -27.88
CA ALA A 206 9.68 -5.79 -28.59
C ALA A 206 9.91 -5.57 -30.10
N SER A 207 9.20 -4.60 -30.70
CA SER A 207 9.36 -4.24 -32.11
C SER A 207 10.62 -3.41 -32.38
N SER A 208 11.14 -2.63 -31.42
CA SER A 208 12.43 -1.95 -31.55
C SER A 208 13.61 -2.91 -31.38
N MET A 209 13.51 -3.91 -30.50
CA MET A 209 14.55 -4.95 -30.36
C MET A 209 14.65 -5.86 -31.59
N LEU A 210 13.55 -6.12 -32.30
CA LEU A 210 13.55 -6.90 -33.56
C LEU A 210 14.02 -6.10 -34.79
N LYS A 211 14.10 -4.76 -34.72
CA LYS A 211 14.63 -3.92 -35.81
C LYS A 211 16.14 -3.66 -35.72
N HIS A 212 16.76 -4.07 -34.60
CA HIS A 212 18.19 -3.91 -34.32
C HIS A 212 18.92 -5.26 -34.12
N ALA A 213 18.26 -6.37 -34.44
CA ALA A 213 18.84 -7.70 -34.59
C ALA A 213 18.97 -8.03 -36.09
#